data_AF-A0A1Z9NI38-F1
#
_entry.id   AF-A0A1Z9NI38-F1
#
_cell.length_a   1.000
_cell.length_b   1.000
_cell.length_c   1.000
_cell.angle_alpha   90.00
_cell.angle_beta   90.00
_cell.angle_gamma   90.00
#
_symmetry.space_group_name_H-M   'P 1'
#
loop_
_entity.id
_entity.type
_entity.pdbx_description
1 polymer ?
#
loop_
_entity_poly.entity_id
_entity_poly.type
_entity_poly.pdbx_seq_one_letter_code
_entity_poly.pdbx_strand_id
1 'polypeptide(L)'
;TIINNLYSFLGMEYDFDFDLTSGEKQTCSEIIYRSYNGVGNINLDLEEIFGTTTLSGDRLLQYFINDKNTKLIFLAVENERKRGKAKILKNKEAISYLKNSIPELLNTNN
;
A
#
# COMPACT_ATOMS: atom_id res chain seq x y z
N THR A 1 -13.02 -17.19 4.03
CA THR A 1 -11.62 -17.14 3.53
C THR A 1 -11.34 -15.73 3.05
N ILE A 2 -10.08 -15.25 3.10
CA ILE A 2 -9.68 -13.91 2.64
C ILE A 2 -10.21 -13.61 1.22
N ILE A 3 -10.11 -14.59 0.32
CA ILE A 3 -10.61 -14.50 -1.05
C ILE A 3 -12.12 -14.22 -1.13
N ASN A 4 -12.94 -14.83 -0.26
CA ASN A 4 -14.39 -14.56 -0.28
C ASN A 4 -14.71 -13.13 0.18
N ASN A 5 -13.94 -12.60 1.14
CA ASN A 5 -14.09 -11.21 1.59
C ASN A 5 -13.66 -10.21 0.51
N LEU A 6 -12.55 -10.49 -0.18
CA LEU A 6 -12.14 -9.74 -1.37
C LEU A 6 -13.26 -9.71 -2.43
N TYR A 7 -13.86 -10.86 -2.73
CA TYR A 7 -14.92 -10.96 -3.72
C TYR A 7 -16.23 -10.29 -3.31
N SER A 8 -16.52 -10.09 -2.01
CA SER A 8 -17.72 -9.35 -1.61
C SER A 8 -17.69 -7.87 -1.99
N PHE A 9 -16.52 -7.33 -2.30
CA PHE A 9 -16.36 -5.94 -2.76
C PHE A 9 -16.46 -5.81 -4.29
N LEU A 10 -16.65 -6.91 -5.02
CA LEU A 10 -16.77 -6.89 -6.47
C LEU A 10 -18.03 -6.12 -6.90
N GLY A 11 -17.84 -5.12 -7.76
CA GLY A 11 -18.93 -4.30 -8.31
C GLY A 11 -19.22 -3.04 -7.50
N MET A 12 -18.54 -2.81 -6.38
CA MET A 12 -18.65 -1.55 -5.64
C MET A 12 -17.89 -0.43 -6.34
N GLU A 13 -18.31 0.81 -6.11
CA GLU A 13 -17.67 2.00 -6.68
C GLU A 13 -16.30 2.27 -6.04
N TYR A 14 -15.47 3.02 -6.78
CA TYR A 14 -14.20 3.50 -6.27
C TYR A 14 -14.43 4.65 -5.28
N ASP A 15 -13.76 4.62 -4.13
CA ASP A 15 -13.79 5.72 -3.18
C ASP A 15 -12.74 6.78 -3.54
N PHE A 16 -13.16 8.00 -3.87
CA PHE A 16 -12.25 9.11 -4.16
C PHE A 16 -12.01 10.01 -2.94
N ASP A 17 -12.76 9.81 -1.86
CA ASP A 17 -12.61 10.54 -0.61
C ASP A 17 -11.60 9.84 0.32
N PHE A 18 -11.26 8.58 0.00
CA PHE A 18 -10.31 7.73 0.73
C PHE A 18 -10.70 7.57 2.20
N ASP A 19 -12.00 7.55 2.49
CA ASP A 19 -12.56 7.50 3.83
C ASP A 19 -12.90 6.07 4.24
N LEU A 20 -11.99 5.49 5.00
CA LEU A 20 -12.08 4.11 5.46
C LEU A 20 -13.22 3.89 6.48
N THR A 21 -13.78 4.96 7.03
CA THR A 21 -14.93 4.88 7.93
C THR A 21 -16.22 4.51 7.18
N SER A 22 -16.30 4.80 5.88
CA SER A 22 -17.39 4.40 5.00
C SER A 22 -17.12 3.04 4.36
N GLY A 23 -18.14 2.17 4.29
CA GLY A 23 -18.05 0.86 3.65
C GLY A 23 -18.61 0.81 2.22
N GLU A 24 -19.22 1.90 1.74
CA GLU A 24 -20.05 1.89 0.53
C GLU A 24 -19.25 1.87 -0.78
N LYS A 25 -18.07 2.47 -0.75
CA LYS A 25 -17.11 2.57 -1.86
C LYS A 25 -15.75 2.12 -1.35
N GLN A 26 -14.87 1.67 -2.23
CA GLN A 26 -13.56 1.15 -1.82
C GLN A 26 -12.43 1.54 -2.75
N THR A 27 -11.30 1.89 -2.18
CA THR A 27 -10.01 1.89 -2.88
C THR A 27 -9.25 0.58 -2.74
N CYS A 28 -8.16 0.45 -3.50
CA CYS A 28 -7.33 -0.76 -3.48
C CYS A 28 -6.68 -1.02 -2.11
N SER A 29 -6.26 0.02 -1.37
CA SER A 29 -5.69 -0.13 -0.03
C SER A 29 -6.75 -0.49 1.01
N GLU A 30 -7.97 0.02 0.89
CA GLU A 30 -9.08 -0.32 1.79
C GLU A 30 -9.53 -1.78 1.63
N ILE A 31 -9.60 -2.26 0.39
CA ILE A 31 -9.87 -3.68 0.11
C ILE A 31 -8.83 -4.57 0.80
N ILE A 32 -7.55 -4.19 0.76
CA ILE A 32 -6.48 -4.89 1.47
C ILE A 32 -6.71 -4.81 2.98
N TYR A 33 -6.99 -3.63 3.52
CA TYR A 33 -7.29 -3.45 4.93
C TYR A 33 -8.43 -4.35 5.40
N ARG A 34 -9.61 -4.25 4.78
CA ARG A 34 -10.81 -5.00 5.18
C ARG A 34 -10.64 -6.51 5.03
N SER A 35 -9.80 -6.95 4.10
CA SER A 35 -9.61 -8.37 3.81
C SER A 35 -8.53 -9.04 4.66
N TYR A 36 -7.50 -8.29 5.06
CA TYR A 36 -6.30 -8.84 5.71
C TYR A 36 -6.07 -8.34 7.13
N ASN A 37 -6.54 -7.15 7.50
CA ASN A 37 -6.29 -6.61 8.83
C ASN A 37 -6.91 -7.53 9.91
N GLY A 38 -6.16 -7.81 10.97
CA GLY A 38 -6.58 -8.73 12.05
C GLY A 38 -6.52 -10.22 11.68
N VAL A 39 -6.13 -10.57 10.45
CA VAL A 39 -5.91 -11.97 10.07
C VAL A 39 -4.53 -12.41 10.53
N GLY A 40 -4.49 -13.34 11.49
CA GLY A 40 -3.23 -13.80 12.09
C GLY A 40 -2.52 -12.64 12.80
N ASN A 41 -1.26 -12.39 12.42
CA ASN A 41 -0.45 -11.29 12.98
C ASN A 41 -0.40 -10.05 12.06
N ILE A 42 -1.32 -9.95 11.08
CA ILE A 42 -1.38 -8.76 10.21
C ILE A 42 -2.09 -7.63 10.95
N ASN A 43 -1.36 -6.55 11.21
CA ASN A 43 -1.90 -5.34 11.84
C ASN A 43 -1.57 -4.11 11.01
N LEU A 44 -2.52 -3.64 10.21
CA LEU A 44 -2.38 -2.49 9.34
C LEU A 44 -2.86 -1.24 10.08
N ASP A 45 -1.92 -0.37 10.46
CA ASP A 45 -2.27 0.89 11.13
C ASP A 45 -2.88 1.87 10.14
N LEU A 46 -4.02 2.45 10.53
CA LEU A 46 -4.64 3.57 9.82
C LEU A 46 -3.94 4.88 10.19
N GLU A 47 -4.09 5.86 9.32
CA GLU A 47 -3.59 7.22 9.51
C GLU A 47 -4.70 8.24 9.27
N GLU A 48 -4.52 9.45 9.79
CA GLU A 48 -5.45 10.56 9.57
C GLU A 48 -4.79 11.58 8.64
N ILE A 49 -5.40 11.83 7.48
CA ILE A 49 -4.92 12.81 6.49
C ILE A 49 -6.05 13.82 6.27
N PHE A 50 -5.78 15.09 6.61
CA PHE A 50 -6.76 16.17 6.52
C PHE A 50 -8.12 15.88 7.20
N GLY A 51 -8.11 15.12 8.30
CA GLY A 51 -9.33 14.75 9.04
C GLY A 51 -10.01 13.46 8.56
N THR A 52 -9.50 12.84 7.50
CA THR A 52 -10.02 11.57 6.98
C THR A 52 -9.18 10.41 7.50
N THR A 53 -9.83 9.42 8.11
CA THR A 53 -9.18 8.17 8.50
C THR A 53 -8.98 7.30 7.26
N THR A 54 -7.74 6.99 6.93
CA THR A 54 -7.37 6.33 5.67
C THR A 54 -6.21 5.35 5.84
N LEU A 55 -5.89 4.64 4.76
CA LEU A 55 -4.68 3.84 4.61
C LEU A 55 -4.05 4.18 3.25
N SER A 56 -3.00 5.00 3.25
CA SER A 56 -2.31 5.33 2.01
C SER A 56 -1.51 4.14 1.46
N GLY A 57 -1.21 4.21 0.15
CA GLY A 57 -0.32 3.25 -0.49
C GLY A 57 1.09 3.26 0.12
N ASP A 58 1.58 4.43 0.53
CA ASP A 58 2.89 4.58 1.17
C ASP A 58 2.93 3.92 2.55
N ARG A 59 1.89 4.10 3.36
CA ARG A 59 1.76 3.46 4.67
C ARG A 59 1.65 1.94 4.56
N LEU A 60 0.89 1.46 3.58
CA LEU A 60 0.80 0.03 3.29
C LEU A 60 2.17 -0.55 2.85
N LEU A 61 2.90 0.19 2.01
CA LEU A 61 4.23 -0.21 1.56
C LEU A 61 5.25 -0.24 2.71
N GLN A 62 5.20 0.75 3.62
CA GLN A 62 6.01 0.78 4.85
C GLN A 62 5.85 -0.49 5.66
N TYR A 63 4.59 -0.91 5.89
CA TYR A 63 4.29 -2.11 6.64
C TYR A 63 4.98 -3.35 6.04
N PHE A 64 4.79 -3.59 4.75
CA PHE A 64 5.32 -4.79 4.07
C PHE A 64 6.84 -4.76 3.86
N ILE A 65 7.46 -3.58 3.74
CA ILE A 65 8.93 -3.49 3.68
C ILE A 65 9.57 -3.85 5.02
N ASN A 66 8.90 -3.54 6.12
CA ASN A 66 9.44 -3.70 7.47
C ASN A 66 9.07 -5.04 8.12
N ASP A 67 8.09 -5.78 7.60
CA ASP A 67 7.61 -7.04 8.21
C ASP A 67 8.60 -8.22 8.14
N LYS A 68 9.69 -8.10 7.36
CA LYS A 68 10.73 -9.12 7.09
C LYS A 68 10.26 -10.43 6.46
N ASN A 69 8.96 -10.62 6.27
CA ASN A 69 8.32 -11.85 5.77
C ASN A 69 7.80 -11.69 4.34
N THR A 70 7.53 -10.46 3.91
CA THR A 70 7.04 -10.11 2.58
C THR A 70 8.20 -9.78 1.65
N LYS A 71 8.04 -10.13 0.38
CA LYS A 71 9.05 -9.90 -0.66
C LYS A 71 8.53 -8.92 -1.69
N LEU A 72 9.28 -7.84 -1.92
CA LEU A 72 9.04 -6.94 -3.05
C LEU A 72 9.49 -7.61 -4.36
N ILE A 73 8.52 -7.94 -5.21
CA ILE A 73 8.77 -8.66 -6.48
C ILE A 73 8.96 -7.68 -7.65
N PHE A 74 8.26 -6.55 -7.65
CA PHE A 74 8.16 -5.63 -8.78
C PHE A 74 7.88 -4.20 -8.31
N LEU A 75 8.53 -3.23 -8.93
CA LEU A 75 8.26 -1.81 -8.78
C LEU A 75 8.35 -1.12 -10.14
N ALA A 76 7.31 -0.41 -10.55
CA ALA A 76 7.31 0.40 -11.77
C ALA A 76 7.49 1.87 -11.38
N VAL A 77 8.50 2.54 -11.93
CA VAL A 77 8.79 3.96 -11.68
C VAL A 77 8.90 4.70 -13.00
N GLU A 78 8.73 6.02 -13.00
CA GLU A 78 8.88 6.82 -14.22
C GLU A 78 10.31 6.69 -14.78
N ASN A 79 10.43 6.55 -16.10
CA ASN A 79 11.72 6.50 -16.76
C ASN A 79 12.22 7.91 -17.07
N GLU A 80 13.24 8.36 -16.32
CA GLU A 80 13.87 9.68 -16.45
C GLU A 80 14.33 10.00 -17.89
N ARG A 81 14.70 8.99 -18.67
CA ARG A 81 15.17 9.16 -20.07
C ARG A 81 14.06 9.10 -21.10
N LYS A 82 12.90 8.52 -20.75
CA LYS A 82 11.76 8.31 -21.65
C LYS A 82 10.48 8.63 -20.91
N ARG A 83 10.18 9.93 -20.82
CA ARG A 83 8.98 10.42 -20.14
C ARG A 83 7.72 9.75 -20.69
N GLY A 84 6.82 9.34 -19.80
CA GLY A 84 5.61 8.57 -20.11
C GLY A 84 5.85 7.05 -20.29
N LYS A 85 7.04 6.55 -19.97
CA LYS A 85 7.34 5.11 -19.94
C LYS A 85 7.79 4.72 -18.53
N ALA A 86 7.34 3.55 -18.08
CA ALA A 86 7.82 2.99 -16.82
C ALA A 86 9.18 2.29 -17.00
N LYS A 87 10.09 2.50 -16.05
CA LYS A 87 11.22 1.64 -15.76
C LYS A 87 10.77 0.62 -14.72
N ILE A 88 10.99 -0.65 -15.02
CA ILE A 88 10.69 -1.74 -14.09
C ILE A 88 11.93 -2.06 -13.27
N LEU A 89 11.79 -2.05 -11.95
CA LEU A 89 12.78 -2.44 -10.97
C LEU A 89 12.33 -3.75 -10.31
N LYS A 90 13.28 -4.62 -10.00
CA LYS A 90 13.02 -5.91 -9.34
C LYS A 90 13.91 -6.10 -8.13
N ASN A 91 13.42 -6.81 -7.12
CA ASN A 91 14.18 -7.23 -5.94
C ASN A 91 15.01 -6.08 -5.33
N LYS A 92 16.35 -6.20 -5.33
CA LYS A 92 17.29 -5.26 -4.72
C LYS A 92 17.25 -3.86 -5.34
N GLU A 93 17.03 -3.76 -6.66
CA GLU A 93 16.98 -2.46 -7.33
C GLU A 93 15.76 -1.66 -6.89
N ALA A 94 14.62 -2.34 -6.72
CA ALA A 94 13.39 -1.74 -6.24
C ALA A 94 13.55 -1.25 -4.79
N ILE A 95 14.11 -2.09 -3.93
CA ILE A 95 14.39 -1.73 -2.53
C ILE A 95 15.34 -0.53 -2.47
N SER A 96 16.46 -0.57 -3.21
CA SER A 96 17.43 0.53 -3.20
C SER A 96 16.82 1.84 -3.70
N TYR A 97 15.93 1.79 -4.69
CA TYR A 97 15.22 2.98 -5.17
C TYR A 97 14.36 3.58 -4.07
N LEU A 98 13.51 2.77 -3.42
CA LEU A 98 12.62 3.23 -2.35
C LEU A 98 13.39 3.86 -1.19
N LYS A 99 14.51 3.25 -0.80
CA LYS A 99 15.38 3.77 0.27
C LYS A 99 15.95 5.16 -0.02
N ASN A 100 16.23 5.47 -1.28
CA ASN A 100 16.84 6.74 -1.68
C ASN A 100 15.80 7.82 -2.02
N SER A 101 14.66 7.42 -2.57
CA SER A 101 13.64 8.36 -3.06
C SER A 101 12.69 8.85 -1.98
N ILE A 102 12.60 8.14 -0.84
CA ILE A 102 11.73 8.53 0.27
C ILE A 102 12.55 8.42 1.58
N PRO A 103 13.43 9.42 1.87
CA PRO A 103 14.40 9.35 2.96
C PRO A 103 13.75 9.18 4.35
N GLU A 104 12.51 9.68 4.51
CA GLU A 104 11.74 9.61 5.74
C GLU A 104 11.34 8.17 6.13
N LEU A 105 11.35 7.22 5.18
CA LEU A 105 10.96 5.82 5.41
C LEU A 105 11.96 5.00 6.24
N LEU A 106 13.16 5.52 6.51
CA LEU A 106 14.25 4.77 7.18
C LEU A 106 14.80 5.43 8.44
N ASN A 107 14.30 6.60 8.82
CA ASN A 107 14.76 7.31 10.03
C ASN A 107 14.07 6.84 11.31
N THR A 108 13.13 5.91 11.27
CA THR A 108 12.63 5.21 12.46
C THR A 108 13.47 3.96 12.74
N ASN A 109 14.71 4.20 13.18
CA ASN A 109 15.39 3.31 14.11
C ASN A 109 15.69 4.13 15.36
N ASN A 110 14.80 4.04 16.35
CA ASN A 110 15.10 4.15 17.77
C ASN A 110 14.12 3.25 18.52
#